data_AF-A0A968GKS3-F1
#
_entry.id   AF-A0A968GKS3-F1
#
_cell.length_a   1.000
_cell.length_b   1.000
_cell.length_c   1.000
_cell.angle_alpha   90.00
_cell.angle_beta   90.00
_cell.angle_gamma   90.00
#
_symmetry.space_group_name_H-M   'P 1'
#
loop_
_entity.id
_entity.type
_entity.pdbx_description
1 polymer ?
#
loop_
_entity_poly.entity_id
_entity_poly.type
_entity_poly.pdbx_seq_one_letter_code
_entity_poly.pdbx_strand_id
1 'polypeptide(L)' 'MNSTTNFEVTQDVRQKVIKFVIQNGFITNRQCRLLLGIGYGQAIALFRKLVESGELIREGKTSSVRYRLPIK' A
#
# COMPACT_ATOMS: atom_id res chain seq x y z
N MET A 1 -15.16 14.06 15.03
CA MET A 1 -15.62 12.70 14.70
C MET A 1 -14.53 12.05 13.85
N ASN A 2 -13.72 11.18 14.45
CA ASN A 2 -12.64 10.49 13.74
C ASN A 2 -13.26 9.28 13.07
N SER A 3 -13.72 9.46 11.84
CA SER A 3 -14.23 8.36 11.02
C SER A 3 -13.07 7.43 10.67
N THR A 4 -12.75 6.52 11.59
CA THR A 4 -11.93 5.34 11.33
C THR A 4 -12.70 4.50 10.33
N THR A 5 -12.51 4.81 9.05
CA THR A 5 -13.11 4.05 7.96
C THR A 5 -12.45 2.69 8.02
N ASN A 6 -13.20 1.66 8.43
CA ASN A 6 -12.82 0.26 8.30
C ASN A 6 -12.65 -0.02 6.81
N PHE A 7 -11.45 0.25 6.27
CA PHE A 7 -11.09 -0.20 4.94
C PHE A 7 -10.75 -1.69 5.05
N GLU A 8 -11.68 -2.52 4.58
CA GLU A 8 -11.44 -3.94 4.42
C GLU A 8 -10.44 -4.14 3.30
N VAL A 9 -9.24 -4.59 3.67
CA VAL A 9 -8.23 -5.01 2.71
C VAL A 9 -8.66 -6.37 2.21
N THR A 10 -9.41 -6.40 1.10
CA THR A 10 -9.78 -7.64 0.43
C THR A 10 -8.58 -8.24 -0.30
N GLN A 11 -8.64 -9.55 -0.56
CA GLN A 11 -7.59 -10.25 -1.31
C GLN A 11 -7.38 -9.65 -2.72
N ASP A 12 -8.44 -9.15 -3.36
CA ASP A 12 -8.35 -8.48 -4.67
C ASP A 12 -7.52 -7.19 -4.61
N VAL A 13 -7.75 -6.36 -3.59
CA VAL A 13 -6.99 -5.11 -3.36
C VAL A 13 -5.51 -5.42 -3.14
N ARG A 14 -5.22 -6.43 -2.30
CA ARG A 14 -3.86 -6.89 -2.01
C ARG A 14 -3.16 -7.37 -3.27
N GLN A 15 -3.81 -8.23 -4.07
CA GLN A 15 -3.23 -8.72 -5.32
C GLN A 15 -2.99 -7.62 -6.34
N LYS A 16 -3.89 -6.64 -6.46
CA LYS A 16 -3.70 -5.48 -7.34
C LYS A 16 -2.45 -4.68 -6.97
N VAL A 17 -2.24 -4.41 -5.68
CA VAL A 17 -1.05 -3.69 -5.20
C VAL A 17 0.20 -4.52 -5.47
N ILE A 18 0.21 -5.80 -5.12
CA ILE A 18 1.37 -6.67 -5.36
C ILE A 18 1.70 -6.76 -6.85
N LYS A 19 0.71 -6.99 -7.72
CA LYS A 19 0.91 -7.05 -9.17
C LYS A 19 1.49 -5.75 -9.70
N PHE A 20 1.00 -4.61 -9.22
CA PHE A 20 1.56 -3.31 -9.59
C PHE A 20 3.02 -3.15 -9.15
N VAL A 21 3.35 -3.56 -7.92
CA VAL A 21 4.73 -3.53 -7.40
C VAL A 21 5.64 -4.47 -8.18
N ILE A 22 5.18 -5.66 -8.58
CA ILE A 22 5.94 -6.58 -9.43
C ILE A 22 6.25 -5.93 -10.79
N GLN A 23 5.25 -5.29 -11.40
CA GLN A 23 5.40 -4.68 -12.72
C GLN A 23 6.24 -3.40 -12.71
N ASN A 24 6.13 -2.58 -11.67
CA ASN A 24 6.78 -1.26 -11.59
C ASN A 24 8.02 -1.24 -10.67
N GLY A 25 8.30 -2.33 -9.96
CA GLY A 25 9.32 -2.46 -8.92
C GLY A 25 8.93 -1.86 -7.55
N PHE A 26 8.12 -0.80 -7.53
CA PHE A 26 7.64 -0.17 -6.29
C PHE A 26 6.28 0.51 -6.49
N ILE A 27 5.62 0.82 -5.37
CA ILE A 27 4.42 1.63 -5.35
C ILE A 27 4.55 2.76 -4.31
N THR A 28 4.05 3.94 -4.67
CA THR A 28 3.94 5.08 -3.77
C THR A 28 2.51 5.23 -3.26
N ASN A 29 2.32 6.00 -2.19
CA ASN A 29 0.97 6.29 -1.67
C ASN A 29 0.08 6.94 -2.75
N ARG A 30 0.63 7.86 -3.54
CA ARG A 30 -0.10 8.48 -4.66
C ARG A 30 -0.55 7.46 -5.70
N GLN A 31 0.34 6.56 -6.12
CA GLN A 31 0.01 5.50 -7.09
C GLN A 31 -1.05 4.54 -6.54
N CYS A 32 -0.93 4.14 -5.27
CA CYS A 32 -1.90 3.28 -4.61
C CYS A 32 -3.31 3.88 -4.59
N ARG A 33 -3.40 5.17 -4.25
CA ARG A 33 -4.68 5.91 -4.29
C ARG A 33 -5.28 5.97 -5.69
N LEU A 34 -4.46 6.20 -6.72
CA LEU A 34 -4.93 6.22 -8.11
C LEU A 34 -5.35 4.83 -8.59
N LEU A 35 -4.61 3.80 -8.20
CA LEU A 35 -4.84 2.41 -8.59
C LEU A 35 -6.12 1.83 -7.99
N LEU A 36 -6.42 2.17 -6.72
CA LEU A 36 -7.55 1.63 -5.98
C LEU A 36 -8.72 2.62 -5.83
N GLY A 37 -8.54 3.88 -6.20
CA GLY A 37 -9.54 4.93 -5.99
C GLY A 37 -9.76 5.29 -4.51
N ILE A 38 -8.78 5.03 -3.64
CA ILE A 38 -8.93 5.18 -2.19
C ILE A 38 -8.37 6.49 -1.63
N GLY A 39 -8.84 6.86 -0.44
CA GLY A 39 -8.35 8.02 0.30
C GLY A 39 -6.96 7.80 0.93
N TYR A 40 -6.33 8.89 1.40
CA TYR A 40 -5.01 8.85 2.03
C TYR A 40 -4.97 7.97 3.30
N GLY A 41 -5.97 8.11 4.19
CA GLY A 41 -6.04 7.31 5.41
C GLY A 41 -6.18 5.80 5.12
N GLN A 42 -6.99 5.45 4.12
CA GLN A 42 -7.19 4.07 3.68
C GLN A 42 -5.90 3.48 3.09
N ALA A 43 -5.20 4.24 2.24
CA ALA A 43 -3.92 3.81 1.67
C ALA A 43 -2.86 3.57 2.76
N ILE A 44 -2.79 4.45 3.77
CA ILE A 44 -1.88 4.25 4.91
C ILE A 44 -2.24 2.99 5.70
N ALA A 45 -3.53 2.77 5.99
CA ALA A 45 -3.98 1.57 6.70
C ALA A 45 -3.66 0.29 5.92
N LEU A 46 -3.88 0.31 4.60
CA LEU A 46 -3.53 -0.79 3.69
C LEU A 46 -2.03 -1.10 3.76
N PHE A 47 -1.17 -0.09 3.57
CA PHE A 47 0.27 -0.31 3.60
C PHE A 47 0.78 -0.77 4.96
N ARG A 48 0.20 -0.27 6.07
CA ARG A 48 0.54 -0.76 7.41
C ARG A 48 0.26 -2.25 7.54
N LYS A 49 -0.91 -2.73 7.11
CA LYS A 49 -1.27 -4.16 7.13
C LYS A 49 -0.34 -5.01 6.25
N LEU A 50 -0.01 -4.54 5.04
CA LEU A 50 0.87 -5.26 4.12
C LEU A 50 2.32 -5.33 4.63
N VAL A 51 2.79 -4.26 5.27
CA VAL A 51 4.13 -4.22 5.91
C VAL A 51 4.16 -5.11 7.16
N GLU A 52 3.13 -5.05 7.99
CA GLU A 52 2.98 -5.91 9.18
C GLU A 52 2.89 -7.39 8.82
N SER A 53 2.23 -7.71 7.70
CA SER A 53 2.18 -9.07 7.15
C SER A 53 3.48 -9.53 6.47
N GLY A 54 4.49 -8.64 6.37
CA GLY A 54 5.78 -8.94 5.74
C GLY A 54 5.74 -9.04 4.22
N GLU A 55 4.68 -8.57 3.57
CA GLU A 55 4.53 -8.65 2.10
C GLU A 55 5.13 -7.47 1.36
N LEU A 56 5.24 -6.34 2.04
CA LEU A 56 5.88 -5.15 1.51
C LEU A 56 6.85 -4.60 2.53
N ILE A 57 7.94 -4.03 2.03
CA ILE A 57 8.87 -3.26 2.81
C ILE A 57 8.68 -1.78 2.49
N ARG A 58 8.64 -0.96 3.54
CA ARG A 58 8.59 0.49 3.41
C ARG A 58 10.02 1.01 3.31
N GLU A 59 10.38 1.60 2.17
CA GLU A 59 11.71 2.14 1.93
C GLU A 59 11.66 3.63 1.62
N GLY A 60 12.54 4.42 2.27
CA GLY A 60 12.65 5.86 2.08
C GLY A 60 12.11 6.70 3.24
N LYS A 61 12.39 8.01 3.20
CA LYS A 61 11.97 9.01 4.21
C LYS A 61 10.98 10.02 3.62
N THR A 62 10.00 10.41 4.45
CA THR A 62 9.03 11.49 4.22
C THR A 62 8.32 11.42 2.85
N SER A 63 8.72 12.24 1.88
CA SER A 63 8.06 12.38 0.57
C SER A 63 8.46 11.31 -0.44
N SER A 64 9.54 10.58 -0.16
CA SER A 64 10.09 9.55 -1.07
C SER A 64 9.83 8.12 -0.58
N VAL A 65 8.78 7.93 0.21
CA VAL A 65 8.40 6.60 0.68
C VAL A 65 7.89 5.76 -0.49
N ARG A 66 8.57 4.63 -0.70
CA ARG A 66 8.26 3.62 -1.71
C ARG A 66 8.02 2.29 -1.01
N TYR A 67 6.96 1.61 -1.37
CA TYR A 67 6.68 0.26 -0.91
C TYR A 67 7.11 -0.72 -1.98
N ARG A 68 7.92 -1.69 -1.59
CA ARG A 68 8.51 -2.69 -2.49
C ARG A 68 8.22 -4.08 -1.97
N LEU A 69 8.30 -5.10 -2.81
CA LEU A 69 8.30 -6.47 -2.31
C LEU A 69 9.56 -6.71 -1.46
N PRO A 70 9.46 -7.48 -0.35
CA PRO A 70 10.62 -7.97 0.36
C PRO A 70 11.45 -8.80 -0.62
N ILE A 71 12.73 -8.47 -0.72
CA ILE A 71 13.68 -9.32 -1.42
C ILE A 71 13.91 -10.52 -0.49
N LYS A 72 13.51 -11.71 -0.93
CA LYS A 72 13.70 -12.96 -0.20
C LYS A 72 15.07 -13.54 -0.50
#